data_AF-A0A5Q3L4B1-F1
#
_entry.id   AF-A0A5Q3L4B1-F1
#
_cell.length_a   1.000
_cell.length_b   1.000
_cell.length_c   1.000
_cell.angle_alpha   90.00
_cell.angle_beta   90.00
_cell.angle_gamma   90.00
#
_symmetry.space_group_name_H-M   'P 1'
#
loop_
_entity.id
_entity.type
_entity.pdbx_description
1 polymer ?
#
loop_
_entity_poly.entity_id
_entity_poly.type
_entity_poly.pdbx_seq_one_letter_code
_entity_poly.pdbx_strand_id
1 'polypeptide(L)'
;MSAPNIVILFPPELAREVLLRDLVQKLELVPEELHPALNHDFCAKRMEEDGYILLHYYFNGSFEVEEFYYWEKPSRFHKELLVDCESLLSVTYRGIQRARRCFQVVSESVGELASRCVVENDHGCLLTLEEICRCLNADPTWSWEREDFPELPNVASSEWIE
;
A
#
# COMPACT_ATOMS: atom_id res chain seq x y z
N MET A 1 -16.92 12.96 2.60
CA MET A 1 -16.16 11.69 2.57
C MET A 1 -14.70 12.02 2.79
N SER A 2 -14.05 11.32 3.73
CA SER A 2 -12.60 11.31 3.88
C SER A 2 -11.96 10.82 2.58
N ALA A 3 -10.72 11.20 2.32
CA ALA A 3 -9.97 10.63 1.20
C ALA A 3 -9.57 9.18 1.55
N PRO A 4 -9.67 8.23 0.61
CA PRO A 4 -9.22 6.86 0.84
C PRO A 4 -7.75 6.80 1.23
N ASN A 5 -7.40 5.84 2.08
CA ASN A 5 -6.04 5.57 2.50
C ASN A 5 -5.69 4.09 2.31
N ILE A 6 -4.59 3.83 1.60
CA ILE A 6 -4.06 2.47 1.43
C ILE A 6 -2.80 2.35 2.28
N VAL A 7 -2.58 1.21 2.89
CA VAL A 7 -1.32 0.90 3.57
C VAL A 7 -0.59 -0.20 2.80
N ILE A 8 0.68 0.04 2.48
CA ILE A 8 1.57 -0.97 1.88
C ILE A 8 2.65 -1.29 2.91
N LEU A 9 2.73 -2.54 3.35
CA LEU A 9 3.72 -3.04 4.29
C LEU A 9 4.84 -3.77 3.54
N PHE A 10 6.06 -3.57 4.00
CA PHE A 10 7.26 -4.07 3.33
C PHE A 10 8.13 -4.91 4.27
N PRO A 11 8.76 -5.97 3.73
CA PRO A 11 9.70 -6.80 4.48
C PRO A 11 11.07 -6.08 4.66
N PRO A 12 11.96 -6.55 5.56
CA PRO A 12 13.24 -5.91 5.90
C PRO A 12 14.20 -5.75 4.73
N GLU A 13 14.09 -6.59 3.69
CA GLU A 13 14.98 -6.56 2.53
C GLU A 13 14.72 -5.36 1.60
N LEU A 14 13.71 -4.54 1.90
CA LEU A 14 13.39 -3.34 1.12
C LEU A 14 14.58 -2.36 1.08
N ALA A 15 15.03 -2.05 -0.13
CA ALA A 15 15.93 -0.92 -0.37
C ALA A 15 15.17 0.42 -0.29
N ARG A 16 14.87 0.88 0.93
CA ARG A 16 13.98 2.05 1.16
C ARG A 16 14.42 3.30 0.42
N GLU A 17 15.72 3.60 0.36
CA GLU A 17 16.23 4.81 -0.29
C GLU A 17 15.96 4.80 -1.80
N VAL A 18 15.97 3.60 -2.41
CA VAL A 18 15.60 3.41 -3.82
C VAL A 18 14.11 3.64 -4.00
N LEU A 19 13.26 3.01 -3.18
CA LEU A 19 11.81 3.18 -3.24
C LEU A 19 11.40 4.65 -3.10
N LEU A 20 11.88 5.33 -2.05
CA LEU A 20 11.48 6.72 -1.77
C LEU A 20 11.93 7.68 -2.87
N ARG A 21 13.15 7.50 -3.39
CA ARG A 21 13.64 8.29 -4.53
C ARG A 21 12.77 8.06 -5.77
N ASP A 22 12.46 6.81 -6.08
CA ASP A 22 11.68 6.46 -7.26
C ASP A 22 10.24 6.97 -7.14
N LEU A 23 9.63 6.94 -5.94
CA LEU A 23 8.33 7.55 -5.67
C LEU A 23 8.35 9.06 -5.93
N VAL A 24 9.34 9.78 -5.37
CA VAL A 24 9.48 11.23 -5.59
C VAL A 24 9.63 11.55 -7.08
N GLN A 25 10.50 10.83 -7.78
CA GLN A 25 10.80 11.12 -9.19
C GLN A 25 9.66 10.73 -10.13
N LYS A 26 9.13 9.50 -10.00
CA LYS A 26 8.15 8.95 -10.95
C LYS A 26 6.72 9.42 -10.69
N LEU A 27 6.41 9.90 -9.49
CA LEU A 27 5.13 10.53 -9.16
C LEU A 27 5.21 12.06 -9.09
N GLU A 28 6.40 12.63 -9.30
CA GLU A 28 6.70 14.07 -9.20
C GLU A 28 6.22 14.65 -7.86
N LEU A 29 6.53 13.96 -6.77
CA LEU A 29 6.15 14.41 -5.44
C LEU A 29 7.07 15.53 -4.97
N VAL A 30 6.50 16.41 -4.14
CA VAL A 30 7.23 17.42 -3.40
C VAL A 30 7.42 16.89 -1.97
N PRO A 31 8.68 16.61 -1.54
CA PRO A 31 8.96 16.25 -0.16
C PRO A 31 8.53 17.37 0.80
N GLU A 32 7.96 16.98 1.94
CA GLU A 32 7.56 17.92 2.99
C GLU A 32 8.57 17.93 4.14
N GLU A 33 8.60 19.03 4.89
CA GLU A 33 9.34 19.08 6.13
C GLU A 33 8.67 18.18 7.18
N LEU A 34 9.48 17.32 7.79
CA LEU A 34 9.02 16.42 8.84
C LEU A 34 8.68 17.23 10.10
N HIS A 35 7.42 17.17 10.52
CA HIS A 35 7.03 17.79 11.78
C HIS A 35 7.43 16.86 12.94
N PRO A 36 8.20 17.33 13.95
CA PRO A 36 8.74 16.47 15.02
C PRO A 36 7.67 15.74 15.86
N ALA A 37 6.43 16.23 15.83
CA ALA A 37 5.29 15.60 16.52
C ALA A 37 4.61 14.49 15.72
N LEU A 38 4.97 14.29 14.44
CA LEU A 38 4.44 13.25 13.58
C LEU A 38 5.46 12.11 13.50
N ASN A 39 5.00 10.87 13.62
CA ASN A 39 5.86 9.69 13.76
C ASN A 39 6.27 9.06 12.42
N HIS A 40 6.37 9.84 11.34
CA HIS A 40 6.79 9.33 10.02
C HIS A 40 8.21 9.77 9.67
N ASP A 41 8.94 8.90 8.98
CA ASP A 41 10.34 9.13 8.57
C ASP A 41 10.45 9.86 7.24
N PHE A 42 9.39 9.83 6.44
CA PHE A 42 9.33 10.54 5.16
C PHE A 42 7.89 10.95 4.85
N CYS A 43 7.75 12.16 4.31
CA CYS A 43 6.48 12.68 3.81
C CYS A 43 6.71 13.35 2.46
N ALA A 44 5.86 13.05 1.49
CA ALA A 44 5.83 13.77 0.23
C ALA A 44 4.44 13.78 -0.37
N LYS A 45 4.10 14.87 -1.06
CA LYS A 45 2.79 15.02 -1.68
C LYS A 45 2.87 15.60 -3.08
N ARG A 46 1.79 15.39 -3.82
CA ARG A 46 1.51 16.10 -5.06
C ARG A 46 0.07 16.55 -5.04
N MET A 47 -0.14 17.84 -5.20
CA MET A 47 -1.45 18.49 -5.26
C MET A 47 -1.71 18.94 -6.69
N GLU A 48 -2.92 18.70 -7.18
CA GLU A 48 -3.42 19.21 -8.45
C GLU A 48 -4.86 19.72 -8.28
N GLU A 49 -5.42 20.35 -9.32
CA GLU A 49 -6.73 21.00 -9.27
C GLU A 49 -7.85 20.03 -8.85
N ASP A 50 -7.86 18.81 -9.41
CA ASP A 50 -8.92 17.82 -9.19
C ASP A 50 -8.50 16.62 -8.33
N GLY A 51 -7.31 16.65 -7.71
CA GLY A 51 -6.86 15.50 -6.95
C GLY A 51 -5.51 15.67 -6.27
N TYR A 52 -5.14 14.67 -5.48
CA TYR A 52 -3.85 14.67 -4.80
C TYR A 52 -3.39 13.25 -4.47
N ILE A 53 -2.12 13.15 -4.12
CA ILE A 53 -1.55 11.98 -3.44
C ILE A 53 -0.62 12.47 -2.35
N LEU A 54 -0.73 11.88 -1.16
CA LEU A 54 0.09 12.14 0.02
C LEU A 54 0.64 10.80 0.49
N LEU A 55 1.96 10.76 0.64
CA LEU A 55 2.69 9.58 1.08
C LEU A 55 3.31 9.83 2.43
N HIS A 56 3.09 8.91 3.37
CA HIS A 56 3.82 8.84 4.63
C HIS A 56 4.52 7.49 4.74
N TYR A 57 5.83 7.50 4.95
CA TYR A 57 6.61 6.29 5.14
C TYR A 57 7.13 6.21 6.58
N TYR A 58 7.06 5.00 7.13
CA TYR A 58 7.42 4.67 8.50
C TYR A 58 8.35 3.46 8.47
N PHE A 59 9.56 3.60 9.00
CA PHE A 59 10.56 2.54 9.07
C PHE A 59 10.30 1.54 10.20
N ASN A 60 9.49 1.91 11.19
CA ASN A 60 9.09 1.05 12.30
C ASN A 60 7.56 1.04 12.43
N GLY A 61 6.88 0.43 11.45
CA GLY A 61 5.43 0.32 11.37
C GLY A 61 4.84 -0.76 12.28
N SER A 62 5.49 -1.06 13.40
CA SER A 62 5.20 -2.24 14.23
C SER A 62 3.77 -2.25 14.79
N PHE A 63 3.17 -1.07 15.01
CA PHE A 63 1.83 -0.96 15.55
C PHE A 63 0.78 -1.43 14.55
N GLU A 64 0.83 -0.93 13.31
CA GLU A 64 -0.08 -1.30 12.24
C GLU A 64 0.09 -2.77 11.83
N VAL A 65 1.34 -3.27 11.80
CA VAL A 65 1.62 -4.71 11.57
C VAL A 65 0.93 -5.58 12.62
N GLU A 66 1.08 -5.21 13.90
CA GLU A 66 0.48 -5.94 15.02
C GLU A 66 -1.06 -5.90 14.94
N GLU A 67 -1.63 -4.74 14.64
CA GLU A 67 -3.07 -4.57 14.45
C GLU A 67 -3.62 -5.52 13.38
N PHE A 68 -3.02 -5.49 12.17
CA PHE A 68 -3.47 -6.33 11.05
C PHE A 68 -3.28 -7.82 11.32
N TYR A 69 -2.22 -8.21 12.04
CA TYR A 69 -1.97 -9.60 12.40
C TYR A 69 -3.09 -10.19 13.27
N TYR A 70 -3.65 -9.39 14.19
CA TYR A 70 -4.70 -9.80 15.11
C TYR A 70 -6.11 -9.70 14.56
N TRP A 71 -6.29 -9.20 13.33
CA TRP A 71 -7.58 -9.29 12.67
C TRP A 71 -8.06 -10.74 12.59
N GLU A 72 -9.37 -10.93 12.68
CA GLU A 72 -9.98 -12.26 12.62
C GLU A 72 -9.82 -12.90 11.24
N LYS A 73 -9.78 -12.08 10.19
CA LYS A 73 -10.02 -12.51 8.81
C LYS A 73 -8.83 -12.70 7.88
N PRO A 74 -7.61 -12.15 8.07
CA PRO A 74 -6.55 -12.42 7.11
C PRO A 74 -6.14 -13.88 7.17
N SER A 75 -5.98 -14.48 6.00
CA SER A 75 -5.52 -15.87 5.86
C SER A 75 -4.17 -16.08 6.55
N ARG A 76 -3.87 -17.34 6.92
CA ARG A 76 -2.58 -17.70 7.53
C ARG A 76 -1.39 -17.25 6.68
N PHE A 77 -1.53 -17.32 5.35
CA PHE A 77 -0.53 -16.85 4.41
C PHE A 77 -0.20 -15.36 4.62
N HIS A 78 -1.21 -14.48 4.68
CA HIS A 78 -1.00 -13.06 4.93
C HIS A 78 -0.45 -12.79 6.33
N LYS A 79 -0.87 -13.53 7.35
CA LYS A 79 -0.31 -13.42 8.70
C LYS A 79 1.18 -13.74 8.73
N GLU A 80 1.62 -14.76 8.00
CA GLU A 80 3.04 -15.11 7.90
C GLU A 80 3.84 -14.00 7.19
N LEU A 81 3.28 -13.35 6.17
CA LEU A 81 3.92 -12.20 5.52
C LEU A 81 3.99 -10.96 6.42
N LEU A 82 2.94 -10.69 7.20
CA LEU A 82 2.89 -9.55 8.12
C LEU A 82 3.97 -9.63 9.20
N VAL A 83 4.26 -10.82 9.73
CA VAL A 83 5.29 -11.02 10.78
C VAL A 83 6.67 -10.53 10.33
N ASP A 84 6.96 -10.64 9.03
CA ASP A 84 8.23 -10.20 8.47
C ASP A 84 8.21 -8.71 8.06
N CYS A 85 7.09 -8.00 8.17
CA CYS A 85 7.03 -6.59 7.77
C CYS A 85 7.59 -5.67 8.85
N GLU A 86 8.49 -4.76 8.47
CA GLU A 86 9.11 -3.80 9.40
C GLU A 86 8.68 -2.35 9.12
N SER A 87 8.37 -2.05 7.86
CA SER A 87 8.07 -0.70 7.41
C SER A 87 6.76 -0.65 6.63
N LEU A 88 6.15 0.54 6.58
CA LEU A 88 4.94 0.78 5.82
C LEU A 88 4.94 2.11 5.09
N LEU A 89 4.16 2.16 4.02
CA LEU A 89 3.82 3.36 3.25
C LEU A 89 2.31 3.54 3.30
N SER A 90 1.85 4.60 3.95
CA SER A 90 0.48 5.08 3.86
C SER A 90 0.34 5.98 2.63
N VAL A 91 -0.69 5.70 1.83
CA VAL A 91 -1.00 6.37 0.56
C VAL A 91 -2.41 6.95 0.67
N THR A 92 -2.50 8.24 0.99
CA THR A 92 -3.78 8.96 0.97
C THR A 92 -3.96 9.66 -0.38
N TYR A 93 -5.11 9.51 -1.02
CA TYR A 93 -5.29 10.03 -2.38
C TYR A 93 -6.69 10.56 -2.70
N ARG A 94 -6.75 11.42 -3.71
CA ARG A 94 -7.96 11.74 -4.47
C ARG A 94 -7.68 11.60 -5.96
N GLY A 95 -8.47 10.76 -6.62
CA GLY A 95 -8.29 10.36 -8.01
C GLY A 95 -7.58 9.02 -8.11
N ILE A 96 -8.36 7.96 -8.38
CA ILE A 96 -7.90 6.57 -8.39
C ILE A 96 -6.69 6.31 -9.29
N GLN A 97 -6.57 7.05 -10.40
CA GLN A 97 -5.46 6.92 -11.35
C GLN A 97 -4.10 7.24 -10.70
N ARG A 98 -4.07 8.13 -9.69
CA ARG A 98 -2.84 8.43 -8.94
C ARG A 98 -2.41 7.26 -8.07
N ALA A 99 -3.35 6.66 -7.35
CA ALA A 99 -3.09 5.48 -6.54
C ALA A 99 -2.68 4.29 -7.42
N ARG A 100 -3.31 4.11 -8.60
CA ARG A 100 -2.88 3.10 -9.58
C ARG A 100 -1.42 3.30 -9.98
N ARG A 101 -1.05 4.55 -10.31
CA ARG A 101 0.33 4.87 -10.68
C ARG A 101 1.28 4.66 -9.51
N CYS A 102 0.85 4.97 -8.28
CA CYS A 102 1.61 4.68 -7.07
C CYS A 102 1.92 3.18 -6.95
N PHE A 103 0.91 2.31 -7.05
CA PHE A 103 1.13 0.86 -7.01
C PHE A 103 2.12 0.37 -8.06
N GLN A 104 2.00 0.86 -9.29
CA GLN A 104 2.95 0.52 -10.36
C GLN A 104 4.38 0.95 -10.01
N VAL A 105 4.57 2.18 -9.52
CA VAL A 105 5.89 2.69 -9.13
C VAL A 105 6.45 1.88 -7.96
N VAL A 106 5.65 1.58 -6.94
CA VAL A 106 6.08 0.75 -5.81
C VAL A 106 6.48 -0.64 -6.31
N SER A 107 5.62 -1.31 -7.08
CA SER A 107 5.88 -2.65 -7.61
C SER A 107 7.14 -2.71 -8.48
N GLU A 108 7.34 -1.74 -9.39
CA GLU A 108 8.57 -1.61 -10.18
C GLU A 108 9.81 -1.43 -9.31
N SER A 109 9.69 -0.67 -8.21
CA SER A 109 10.83 -0.33 -7.34
C SER A 109 11.23 -1.48 -6.43
N VAL A 110 10.26 -2.26 -5.95
CA VAL A 110 10.50 -3.41 -5.05
C VAL A 110 10.79 -4.70 -5.82
N GLY A 111 10.41 -4.79 -7.10
CA GLY A 111 10.68 -5.94 -7.95
C GLY A 111 10.05 -7.23 -7.42
N GLU A 112 10.85 -8.29 -7.30
CA GLU A 112 10.41 -9.61 -6.82
C GLU A 112 9.83 -9.57 -5.39
N LEU A 113 10.20 -8.57 -4.58
CA LEU A 113 9.65 -8.37 -3.24
C LEU A 113 8.16 -8.02 -3.26
N ALA A 114 7.58 -7.64 -4.40
CA ALA A 114 6.15 -7.33 -4.50
C ALA A 114 5.24 -8.50 -4.05
N SER A 115 5.70 -9.74 -4.21
CA SER A 115 5.00 -10.95 -3.73
C SER A 115 4.99 -11.09 -2.20
N ARG A 116 5.87 -10.36 -1.50
CA ARG A 116 6.01 -10.34 -0.04
C ARG A 116 5.53 -9.03 0.60
N CYS A 117 5.19 -8.03 -0.20
CA CYS A 117 4.62 -6.77 0.29
C CYS A 117 3.11 -6.97 0.47
N VAL A 118 2.58 -6.60 1.64
CA VAL A 118 1.15 -6.70 1.96
C VAL A 118 0.49 -5.35 1.76
N VAL A 119 -0.72 -5.33 1.22
CA VAL A 119 -1.52 -4.13 1.00
C VAL A 119 -2.84 -4.27 1.74
N GLU A 120 -3.15 -3.28 2.57
CA GLU A 120 -4.45 -3.04 3.19
C GLU A 120 -5.13 -1.89 2.45
N ASN A 121 -6.41 -2.06 2.10
CA ASN A 121 -7.12 -1.21 1.15
C ASN A 121 -8.19 -0.28 1.77
N ASP A 122 -8.15 -0.02 3.09
CA ASP A 122 -9.17 0.69 3.88
C ASP A 122 -10.49 -0.08 4.10
N HIS A 123 -10.60 -1.30 3.56
CA HIS A 123 -11.81 -2.13 3.67
C HIS A 123 -11.58 -3.43 4.46
N GLY A 124 -10.42 -3.56 5.12
CA GLY A 124 -10.12 -4.75 5.91
C GLY A 124 -9.74 -5.99 5.09
N CYS A 125 -9.35 -5.79 3.83
CA CYS A 125 -8.84 -6.85 2.94
C CYS A 125 -7.32 -6.74 2.83
N LEU A 126 -6.63 -7.88 2.93
CA LEU A 126 -5.19 -7.97 2.71
C LEU A 126 -4.88 -8.69 1.41
N LEU A 127 -4.01 -8.08 0.62
CA LEU A 127 -3.52 -8.62 -0.64
C LEU A 127 -2.02 -8.45 -0.75
N THR A 128 -1.37 -9.26 -1.57
CA THR A 128 -0.02 -8.94 -1.99
C THR A 128 -0.01 -7.79 -3.00
N LEU A 129 1.06 -6.98 -2.99
CA LEU A 129 1.25 -5.95 -4.01
C LEU A 129 1.31 -6.55 -5.42
N GLU A 130 1.87 -7.76 -5.55
CA GLU A 130 1.87 -8.51 -6.81
C GLU A 130 0.44 -8.83 -7.30
N GLU A 131 -0.45 -9.30 -6.42
CA GLU A 131 -1.85 -9.61 -6.77
C GLU A 131 -2.59 -8.36 -7.25
N ILE A 132 -2.45 -7.23 -6.54
CA ILE A 132 -3.06 -5.97 -6.96
C ILE A 132 -2.54 -5.57 -8.35
N CYS A 133 -1.22 -5.58 -8.56
CA CYS A 133 -0.63 -5.19 -9.84
C CYS A 133 -1.05 -6.12 -10.98
N ARG A 134 -1.17 -7.43 -10.71
CA ARG A 134 -1.70 -8.42 -11.67
C ARG A 134 -3.12 -8.07 -12.08
N CYS A 135 -3.99 -7.74 -11.13
CA CYS A 135 -5.38 -7.35 -11.40
C CYS A 135 -5.46 -6.03 -12.18
N LEU A 136 -4.68 -5.01 -11.80
CA LEU A 136 -4.62 -3.72 -12.49
C LEU A 136 -4.14 -3.84 -13.95
N ASN A 137 -3.26 -4.81 -14.23
CA ASN A 137 -2.74 -5.07 -15.58
C ASN A 137 -3.70 -5.92 -16.42
N ALA A 138 -4.46 -6.82 -15.79
CA ALA A 138 -5.44 -7.66 -16.48
C ALA A 138 -6.72 -6.89 -16.86
N ASP A 139 -7.20 -6.02 -15.98
CA ASP A 139 -8.39 -5.20 -16.20
C ASP A 139 -8.13 -3.72 -15.84
N PRO A 140 -8.09 -2.82 -16.84
CA PRO A 140 -7.95 -1.38 -16.62
C PRO A 140 -9.07 -0.74 -15.80
N THR A 141 -10.24 -1.38 -15.74
CA THR A 141 -11.41 -0.88 -15.01
C THR A 141 -11.48 -1.40 -13.58
N TRP A 142 -10.77 -2.48 -13.25
CA TRP A 142 -10.72 -3.04 -11.91
C TRP A 142 -10.01 -2.10 -10.95
N SER A 143 -10.46 -2.03 -9.69
CA SER A 143 -9.74 -1.35 -8.61
C SER A 143 -9.91 -2.10 -7.30
N TRP A 144 -8.94 -1.94 -6.40
CA TRP A 144 -8.98 -2.46 -5.03
C TRP A 144 -10.03 -1.78 -4.15
N GLU A 145 -10.63 -0.68 -4.61
CA GLU A 145 -11.79 -0.03 -3.97
C GLU A 145 -13.08 -0.83 -4.24
N ARG A 146 -13.10 -1.75 -5.21
CA ARG A 146 -14.24 -2.61 -5.45
C ARG A 146 -14.20 -3.77 -4.44
N GLU A 147 -15.32 -3.97 -3.76
CA GLU A 147 -15.53 -5.08 -2.80
C GLU A 147 -15.50 -6.46 -3.49
N ASP A 148 -15.64 -6.50 -4.82
CA ASP A 148 -15.45 -7.69 -5.65
C ASP A 148 -14.01 -7.73 -6.24
N PHE A 149 -13.08 -8.34 -5.52
CA PHE A 149 -11.82 -8.85 -6.07
C PHE A 149 -12.07 -10.08 -6.99
N PRO A 150 -11.13 -10.44 -7.87
CA PRO A 150 -11.15 -11.75 -8.53
C PRO A 150 -10.91 -12.88 -7.52
N GLU A 151 -11.36 -14.11 -7.84
CA GLU A 151 -11.06 -15.30 -7.04
C GLU A 151 -9.54 -15.50 -6.92
N LEU A 152 -8.97 -15.13 -5.78
CA LEU A 152 -7.55 -15.29 -5.47
C LEU A 152 -7.38 -16.49 -4.52
N PRO A 153 -6.42 -17.39 -4.79
CA PRO A 153 -6.30 -18.66 -4.08
C PRO A 153 -6.00 -18.53 -2.58
N ASN A 154 -5.52 -17.36 -2.13
CA ASN A 154 -5.08 -17.11 -0.75
C ASN A 154 -5.91 -16.04 -0.01
N VAL A 155 -6.99 -15.54 -0.63
CA VAL A 155 -7.92 -14.58 -0.02
C VAL A 155 -9.15 -15.36 0.42
N ALA A 156 -9.40 -15.42 1.73
CA ALA A 156 -10.54 -16.19 2.22
C ALA A 156 -11.85 -15.56 1.71
N SER A 157 -12.83 -16.38 1.32
CA SER A 157 -14.17 -15.93 0.90
C SER A 157 -14.92 -15.10 1.96
N SER A 158 -14.43 -15.08 3.20
CA SER A 158 -14.91 -14.28 4.32
C SER A 158 -14.29 -12.89 4.44
N GLU A 159 -13.22 -12.59 3.70
CA GLU A 159 -12.61 -11.25 3.57
C GLU A 159 -13.42 -10.31 2.66
N TRP A 160 -14.54 -10.81 2.13
CA TRP A 160 -15.48 -10.12 1.27
C TRP A 160 -16.65 -9.73 2.14
N ILE A 161 -16.94 -8.45 2.19
CA ILE A 161 -18.05 -7.91 2.98
C ILE A 161 -19.35 -8.51 2.41
N GLU A 162 -20.25 -8.98 3.29
CA GLU A 162 -21.65 -9.31 2.92
C GLU A 162 -22.45 -8.04 2.66
#